data_AF-A0A4Y8RXC1-F1
#
_entry.id   AF-A0A4Y8RXC1-F1
#
_cell.length_a   1.000
_cell.length_b   1.000
_cell.length_c   1.000
_cell.angle_alpha   90.00
_cell.angle_beta   90.00
_cell.angle_gamma   90.00
#
_symmetry.space_group_name_H-M   'P 1'
#
loop_
_entity.id
_entity.type
_entity.pdbx_description
1 polymer ?
#
loop_
_entity_poly.entity_id
_entity_poly.type
_entity_poly.pdbx_seq_one_letter_code
_entity_poly.pdbx_strand_id
1 'polypeptide(L)'
;MEKGFVLYQSPELILPEHIGITKEVLLERAKFNWERWGKQGSEFLRGAELYRADNNFRLTAFLLHQSAESVLKAIIQAVIGYRVQMHNVSRLLRLTLLFTDELKEVFELNTTEGAQLYQLLQNAYSQSRYNSSFDPDGDSV
;
A
#
# COMPACT_ATOMS: atom_id res chain seq x y z
N MET A 1 2.73 21.93 -19.42
CA MET A 1 1.65 21.87 -20.43
C MET A 1 2.18 22.45 -21.74
N GLU A 2 3.00 21.70 -22.47
CA GLU A 2 3.65 22.20 -23.71
C GLU A 2 2.94 21.73 -25.00
N LYS A 3 1.78 21.05 -24.91
CA LYS A 3 1.13 20.43 -26.08
C LYS A 3 -0.40 20.58 -26.13
N GLY A 4 -0.95 21.66 -25.57
CA GLY A 4 -2.37 21.99 -25.73
C GLY A 4 -2.51 23.34 -26.42
N PHE A 5 -3.32 23.41 -27.48
CA PHE A 5 -3.74 24.69 -28.06
C PHE A 5 -5.22 24.92 -27.75
N VAL A 6 -5.56 26.15 -27.36
CA VAL A 6 -6.94 26.52 -27.04
C VAL A 6 -7.73 26.61 -28.34
N LEU A 7 -8.75 25.76 -28.50
CA LEU A 7 -9.63 25.77 -29.67
C LEU A 7 -10.64 26.93 -29.63
N TYR A 8 -11.10 27.29 -28.44
CA TYR A 8 -12.07 28.36 -28.21
C TYR A 8 -12.00 28.82 -26.76
N GLN A 9 -12.06 30.13 -26.51
CA GLN A 9 -12.21 30.72 -25.19
C GLN A 9 -13.17 31.92 -25.28
N SER A 10 -14.21 31.92 -24.46
CA SER A 10 -15.16 33.04 -24.38
C SER A 10 -14.45 34.30 -23.85
N PRO A 11 -14.74 35.50 -24.39
CA PRO A 11 -14.17 36.76 -23.89
C PRO A 11 -14.46 37.04 -22.41
N GLU A 12 -15.57 36.51 -21.89
CA GLU A 12 -16.02 36.67 -20.51
C GLU A 12 -15.35 35.68 -19.55
N LEU A 13 -14.69 34.64 -20.08
CA LEU A 13 -14.08 33.56 -19.31
C LEU A 13 -12.60 33.85 -19.05
N ILE A 14 -12.30 34.37 -17.87
CA ILE A 14 -10.93 34.47 -17.35
C ILE A 14 -10.59 33.14 -16.67
N LEU A 15 -9.74 32.33 -17.31
CA LEU A 15 -9.18 31.14 -16.67
C LEU A 15 -8.10 31.57 -15.67
N PRO A 16 -8.08 30.99 -14.45
CA PRO A 16 -6.98 31.22 -13.54
C PRO A 16 -5.68 30.69 -14.15
N GLU A 17 -4.57 31.37 -13.90
CA GLU A 17 -3.26 30.84 -14.29
C GLU A 17 -3.04 29.48 -13.66
N HIS A 18 -2.57 28.54 -14.46
CA HIS A 18 -2.19 27.23 -13.94
C HIS A 18 -0.91 27.37 -13.13
N ILE A 19 -1.05 27.35 -11.81
CA ILE A 19 0.07 27.25 -10.88
C ILE A 19 0.60 25.82 -10.96
N GLY A 20 1.75 25.66 -11.61
CA GLY A 20 2.48 24.39 -11.61
C GLY A 20 2.82 23.98 -10.18
N ILE A 21 2.59 22.71 -9.85
CA ILE A 21 3.03 22.18 -8.55
C ILE A 21 4.56 22.10 -8.60
N THR A 22 5.23 22.78 -7.68
CA THR A 22 6.70 22.76 -7.61
C THR A 22 7.19 21.43 -7.03
N LYS A 23 8.47 21.10 -7.26
CA LYS A 23 9.08 19.87 -6.75
C LYS A 23 9.07 19.83 -5.22
N GLU A 24 9.24 20.98 -4.59
CA GLU A 24 9.24 21.14 -3.13
C GLU A 24 7.87 20.79 -2.55
N VAL A 25 6.78 21.26 -3.19
CA VAL A 25 5.41 20.92 -2.77
C VAL A 25 5.12 19.44 -2.95
N LEU A 26 5.59 18.83 -4.04
CA LEU A 26 5.46 17.38 -4.26
C LEU A 26 6.21 16.58 -3.20
N LEU A 27 7.45 16.98 -2.88
CA LEU A 27 8.28 16.34 -1.87
C LEU A 27 7.65 16.43 -0.48
N GLU A 28 7.14 17.60 -0.08
CA GLU A 28 6.47 17.78 1.21
C GLU A 28 5.20 16.93 1.31
N ARG A 29 4.40 16.85 0.24
CA ARG A 29 3.23 15.95 0.21
C ARG A 29 3.64 14.48 0.34
N ALA A 30 4.70 14.07 -0.36
CA ALA A 30 5.19 12.70 -0.30
C ALA A 30 5.68 12.33 1.11
N LYS A 31 6.47 13.20 1.75
CA LYS A 31 6.91 13.05 3.15
C LYS A 31 5.73 12.97 4.10
N PHE A 32 4.75 13.88 3.97
CA PHE A 32 3.56 13.88 4.81
C PHE A 32 2.78 12.56 4.72
N ASN A 33 2.61 12.04 3.50
CA ASN A 33 1.93 10.76 3.27
C ASN A 33 2.72 9.58 3.84
N TRP A 34 4.05 9.61 3.71
CA TRP A 34 4.94 8.61 4.28
C TRP A 34 4.93 8.61 5.82
N GLU A 35 5.04 9.77 6.44
CA GLU A 35 4.99 9.94 7.90
C GLU A 35 3.69 9.43 8.50
N ARG A 36 2.59 9.50 7.75
CA ARG A 36 1.31 8.93 8.17
C ARG A 36 1.29 7.41 8.01
N TRP A 37 1.41 6.93 6.77
CA TRP A 37 1.10 5.54 6.42
C TRP A 37 2.31 4.60 6.54
N GLY A 38 3.50 5.09 6.20
CA GLY A 38 4.76 4.35 6.38
C GLY A 38 5.01 4.10 7.86
N LYS A 39 4.89 5.13 8.69
CA LYS A 39 4.99 4.98 10.16
C LYS A 39 3.95 4.02 10.72
N GLN A 40 2.69 4.13 10.29
CA GLN A 40 1.66 3.18 10.71
C GLN A 40 2.01 1.73 10.32
N GLY A 41 2.57 1.52 9.13
CA GLY A 41 3.09 0.23 8.71
C GLY A 41 4.17 -0.32 9.64
N SER A 42 5.12 0.52 10.05
CA SER A 42 6.18 0.14 11.01
C SER A 42 5.62 -0.20 12.39
N GLU A 43 4.62 0.53 12.89
CA GLU A 43 3.98 0.22 14.17
C GLU A 43 3.23 -1.12 14.12
N PHE A 44 2.57 -1.43 12.99
CA PHE A 44 1.95 -2.75 12.81
C PHE A 44 2.98 -3.87 12.76
N LEU A 45 4.12 -3.66 12.11
CA LEU A 45 5.22 -4.64 12.10
C LEU A 45 5.74 -4.90 13.51
N ARG A 46 6.00 -3.84 14.27
CA ARG A 46 6.42 -3.95 15.68
C ARG A 46 5.39 -4.72 16.51
N GLY A 47 4.10 -4.45 16.31
CA GLY A 47 3.04 -5.22 16.96
C GLY A 47 3.05 -6.70 16.56
N ALA A 48 3.28 -7.01 15.28
CA ALA A 48 3.36 -8.38 14.79
C ALA A 48 4.52 -9.15 15.45
N GLU A 49 5.68 -8.51 15.64
CA GLU A 49 6.84 -9.09 16.31
C GLU A 49 6.56 -9.44 17.77
N LEU A 50 5.81 -8.59 18.49
CA LEU A 50 5.39 -8.85 19.87
C LEU A 50 4.46 -10.07 19.95
N TYR A 51 3.40 -10.12 19.14
CA TYR A 51 2.51 -11.27 19.11
C TYR A 51 3.19 -12.56 18.65
N ARG A 52 4.22 -12.44 17.80
CA ARG A 52 5.03 -13.59 17.38
C ARG A 52 5.81 -14.16 18.56
N ALA A 53 6.40 -13.31 19.40
CA ALA A 53 7.10 -13.73 20.61
C ALA A 53 6.15 -14.43 21.61
N ASP A 54 4.88 -14.02 21.64
CA ASP A 54 3.83 -14.64 22.46
C ASP A 54 3.18 -15.88 21.81
N ASN A 55 3.72 -16.38 20.68
CA ASN A 55 3.17 -17.48 19.87
C ASN A 55 1.71 -17.25 19.41
N ASN A 56 1.28 -16.00 19.29
CA ASN A 56 -0.03 -15.65 18.76
C ASN A 56 0.05 -15.40 17.25
N PHE A 57 0.27 -16.47 16.50
CA PHE A 57 0.50 -16.41 15.05
C PHE A 57 -0.68 -15.82 14.28
N ARG A 58 -1.91 -16.06 14.75
CA ARG A 58 -3.12 -15.47 14.15
C ARG A 58 -3.08 -13.93 14.15
N LEU A 59 -2.74 -13.30 15.28
CA LEU A 59 -2.61 -11.84 15.34
C LEU A 59 -1.34 -11.35 14.65
N THR A 60 -0.25 -12.11 14.70
CA THR A 60 0.96 -11.83 13.91
C THR A 60 0.64 -11.72 12.43
N ALA A 61 -0.01 -12.73 11.83
CA ALA A 61 -0.36 -12.72 10.42
C ALA A 61 -1.32 -11.56 10.05
N PHE A 62 -2.28 -11.26 10.93
CA PHE A 62 -3.17 -10.11 10.75
C PHE A 62 -2.41 -8.78 10.71
N LEU A 63 -1.48 -8.56 11.64
CA LEU A 63 -0.70 -7.33 11.71
C LEU A 63 0.33 -7.21 10.60
N LEU A 64 0.93 -8.33 10.15
CA LEU A 64 1.77 -8.35 8.95
C LEU A 64 0.98 -7.90 7.73
N HIS A 65 -0.28 -8.33 7.59
CA HIS A 65 -1.15 -7.85 6.52
C HIS A 65 -1.39 -6.33 6.63
N GLN A 66 -1.76 -5.84 7.82
CA GLN A 66 -1.99 -4.41 8.04
C GLN A 66 -0.73 -3.57 7.77
N SER A 67 0.44 -4.10 8.13
CA SER A 67 1.74 -3.47 7.86
C SER A 67 1.97 -3.33 6.36
N ALA A 68 1.89 -4.43 5.61
CA ALA A 68 2.06 -4.44 4.16
C ALA A 68 1.05 -3.51 3.45
N GLU A 69 -0.23 -3.56 3.85
CA GLU A 69 -1.27 -2.68 3.31
C GLU A 69 -0.94 -1.20 3.54
N SER A 70 -0.49 -0.84 4.73
CA SER A 70 -0.17 0.53 5.11
C SER A 70 1.04 1.06 4.34
N VAL A 71 2.10 0.26 4.21
CA VAL A 71 3.31 0.64 3.47
C VAL A 71 3.01 0.80 1.98
N LEU A 72 2.28 -0.14 1.36
CA LEU A 72 1.90 -0.01 -0.06
C LEU A 72 1.06 1.24 -0.31
N LYS A 73 0.12 1.58 0.59
CA LYS A 73 -0.64 2.83 0.54
C LYS A 73 0.25 4.07 0.66
N ALA A 74 1.28 4.01 1.51
CA ALA A 74 2.25 5.09 1.68
C ALA A 74 3.02 5.33 0.38
N ILE A 75 3.53 4.26 -0.23
CA ILE A 75 4.29 4.31 -1.49
C ILE A 75 3.42 4.89 -2.62
N ILE A 76 2.19 4.40 -2.80
CA ILE A 76 1.30 4.90 -3.86
C ILE A 76 1.00 6.40 -3.65
N GLN A 77 0.70 6.82 -2.43
CA GLN A 77 0.42 8.23 -2.14
C GLN A 77 1.67 9.12 -2.25
N ALA A 78 2.86 8.59 -1.98
CA ALA A 78 4.11 9.32 -2.11
C ALA A 78 4.51 9.52 -3.57
N VAL A 79 4.36 8.49 -4.41
CA VAL A 79 4.82 8.51 -5.80
C VAL A 79 3.82 9.17 -6.74
N ILE A 80 2.54 8.78 -6.67
CA ILE A 80 1.53 9.27 -7.62
C ILE A 80 0.50 10.22 -7.00
N GLY A 81 0.61 10.52 -5.70
CA GLY A 81 -0.29 11.45 -4.99
C GLY A 81 -1.73 10.96 -4.86
N TYR A 82 -2.03 9.73 -5.26
CA TYR A 82 -3.38 9.18 -5.30
C TYR A 82 -3.75 8.49 -3.99
N ARG A 83 -4.84 8.94 -3.36
CA ARG A 83 -5.37 8.31 -2.15
C ARG A 83 -6.17 7.07 -2.51
N VAL A 84 -5.64 5.90 -2.15
CA VAL A 84 -6.31 4.62 -2.38
C VAL A 84 -7.23 4.26 -1.21
N GLN A 85 -8.50 3.96 -1.49
CA GLN A 85 -9.48 3.49 -0.49
C GLN A 85 -9.79 2.00 -0.62
N MET A 86 -8.75 1.16 -0.77
CA MET A 86 -8.92 -0.29 -0.83
C MET A 86 -7.99 -1.00 0.14
N HIS A 87 -8.44 -2.14 0.62
CA HIS A 87 -7.74 -2.99 1.60
C HIS A 87 -7.17 -4.26 0.97
N ASN A 88 -7.23 -4.37 -0.37
CA ASN A 88 -6.75 -5.54 -1.08
C ASN A 88 -5.27 -5.37 -1.45
N VAL A 89 -4.39 -6.09 -0.76
CA VAL A 89 -2.93 -6.07 -0.98
C VAL A 89 -2.56 -6.42 -2.42
N SER A 90 -3.24 -7.38 -3.07
CA SER A 90 -3.02 -7.71 -4.49
C SER A 90 -3.24 -6.53 -5.42
N ARG A 91 -4.34 -5.79 -5.21
CA ARG A 91 -4.61 -4.59 -6.02
C ARG A 91 -3.61 -3.48 -5.71
N LEU A 92 -3.21 -3.33 -4.44
CA LEU A 92 -2.24 -2.30 -4.05
C LEU A 92 -0.88 -2.59 -4.69
N LEU A 93 -0.41 -3.83 -4.62
CA LEU A 93 0.82 -4.27 -5.28
C LEU A 93 0.73 -4.05 -6.79
N ARG A 94 -0.39 -4.41 -7.44
CA ARG A 94 -0.58 -4.13 -8.88
C ARG A 94 -0.48 -2.65 -9.24
N LEU A 95 -0.95 -1.74 -8.38
CA LEU A 95 -0.79 -0.30 -8.61
C LEU A 95 0.66 0.14 -8.51
N THR A 96 1.46 -0.45 -7.61
CA THR A 96 2.87 -0.09 -7.52
C THR A 96 3.66 -0.49 -8.75
N LEU A 97 3.23 -1.55 -9.46
CA LEU A 97 3.83 -1.99 -10.73
C LEU A 97 3.72 -0.96 -11.86
N LEU A 98 2.88 0.05 -11.72
CA LEU A 98 2.80 1.14 -12.69
C LEU A 98 4.04 2.04 -12.66
N PHE A 99 4.82 1.99 -11.58
CA PHE A 99 6.00 2.84 -11.39
C PHE A 99 7.23 2.12 -10.85
N THR A 100 7.13 0.87 -10.39
CA THR A 100 8.30 0.04 -10.01
C THR A 100 7.99 -1.45 -10.02
N ASP A 101 8.92 -2.27 -10.52
CA ASP A 101 8.86 -3.73 -10.45
C ASP A 101 9.56 -4.32 -9.21
N GLU A 102 10.37 -3.54 -8.50
CA GLU A 102 11.19 -3.98 -7.36
C GLU A 102 10.34 -4.62 -6.25
N LEU A 103 9.11 -4.14 -6.05
CA LEU A 103 8.21 -4.67 -5.03
C LEU A 103 7.70 -6.09 -5.34
N LYS A 104 7.78 -6.57 -6.58
CA LYS A 104 7.48 -7.98 -6.89
C LYS A 104 8.50 -8.91 -6.26
N GLU A 105 9.77 -8.49 -6.27
CA GLU A 105 10.88 -9.28 -5.75
C GLU A 105 10.77 -9.40 -4.23
N VAL A 106 10.29 -8.37 -3.54
CA VAL A 106 10.05 -8.38 -2.09
C VAL A 106 9.05 -9.46 -1.65
N PHE A 107 8.01 -9.73 -2.46
CA PHE A 107 7.02 -10.77 -2.17
C PHE A 107 7.38 -12.14 -2.76
N GLU A 108 8.49 -12.24 -3.50
CA GLU A 108 8.98 -13.47 -4.14
C GLU A 108 7.90 -14.24 -4.91
N LEU A 109 6.97 -13.54 -5.58
CA LEU A 109 5.79 -14.17 -6.22
C LEU A 109 6.11 -15.17 -7.34
N ASN A 110 7.38 -15.25 -7.76
CA ASN A 110 7.86 -16.19 -8.77
C ASN A 110 8.25 -17.55 -8.17
N THR A 111 8.30 -17.70 -6.84
CA THR A 111 8.60 -18.96 -6.17
C THR A 111 7.31 -19.59 -5.63
N THR A 112 7.27 -20.93 -5.54
CA THR A 112 6.13 -21.65 -4.97
C THR A 112 5.87 -21.22 -3.53
N GLU A 113 6.94 -21.13 -2.73
CA GLU A 113 6.89 -20.72 -1.33
C GLU A 113 6.40 -19.27 -1.18
N GLY A 114 6.95 -18.33 -1.96
CA GLY A 114 6.53 -16.93 -1.94
C GLY A 114 5.05 -16.77 -2.30
N ALA A 115 4.57 -17.53 -3.29
CA ALA A 115 3.15 -17.56 -3.65
C ALA A 115 2.26 -18.11 -2.52
N GLN A 116 2.69 -19.15 -1.81
CA GLN A 116 1.98 -19.72 -0.65
C GLN A 116 1.94 -18.74 0.52
N LEU A 117 3.08 -18.13 0.88
CA LEU A 117 3.17 -17.12 1.93
C LEU A 117 2.33 -15.89 1.61
N TYR A 118 2.31 -15.47 0.33
CA TYR A 118 1.47 -14.38 -0.12
C TYR A 118 -0.03 -14.72 0.00
N GLN A 119 -0.42 -15.94 -0.34
CA GLN A 119 -1.80 -16.40 -0.16
C GLN A 119 -2.21 -16.43 1.32
N LEU A 120 -1.31 -16.91 2.20
CA LEU A 120 -1.50 -16.87 3.64
C LEU A 120 -1.70 -15.45 4.15
N LEU A 121 -0.84 -14.51 3.73
CA LEU A 121 -0.93 -13.10 4.08
C LEU A 121 -2.26 -12.48 3.64
N GLN A 122 -2.76 -12.81 2.45
CA GLN A 122 -4.07 -12.35 1.97
C GLN A 122 -5.22 -12.93 2.78
N ASN A 123 -5.16 -14.23 3.08
CA ASN A 123 -6.19 -14.93 3.86
C ASN A 123 -6.26 -14.40 5.30
N ALA A 124 -5.12 -14.03 5.88
CA ALA A 124 -5.02 -13.54 7.25
C ALA A 124 -5.94 -12.34 7.52
N TYR A 125 -6.17 -11.44 6.57
CA TYR A 125 -7.07 -10.29 6.77
C TYR A 125 -8.52 -10.69 7.07
N SER A 126 -9.03 -11.66 6.32
CA SER A 126 -10.43 -12.11 6.41
C SER A 126 -10.60 -13.20 7.47
N GLN A 127 -9.70 -14.19 7.48
CA GLN A 127 -9.82 -15.35 8.35
C GLN A 127 -9.50 -15.03 9.81
N SER A 128 -8.49 -14.19 10.08
CA SER A 128 -8.15 -13.84 11.47
C SER A 128 -9.26 -13.03 12.17
N ARG A 129 -10.18 -12.40 11.43
CA ARG A 129 -11.27 -11.60 12.00
C ARG A 129 -12.54 -12.40 12.24
N TYR A 130 -12.80 -13.42 11.43
CA TYR A 130 -14.09 -14.13 11.41
C TYR A 130 -14.01 -15.62 11.70
N ASN A 131 -12.82 -16.23 11.62
CA ASN A 131 -12.63 -17.66 11.81
C ASN A 131 -11.84 -17.93 13.10
N SER A 132 -12.52 -18.54 14.08
CA SER A 132 -11.92 -18.95 15.35
C SER A 132 -10.89 -20.08 15.20
N SER A 133 -10.92 -20.80 14.08
CA SER A 133 -10.07 -21.96 13.78
C SER A 133 -8.94 -21.66 12.80
N PHE A 134 -8.72 -20.39 12.45
CA PHE A 134 -7.59 -20.03 11.59
C PHE A 134 -6.27 -20.16 12.35
N ASP A 135 -5.46 -21.12 11.90
CA ASP A 135 -4.09 -21.35 12.37
C ASP A 135 -3.11 -21.16 11.20
N PRO A 136 -2.27 -20.11 11.23
CA PRO A 136 -1.26 -19.86 10.20
C PRO A 136 -0.17 -20.94 10.11
N ASP A 137 0.08 -21.66 11.20
CA ASP A 137 1.14 -22.68 11.30
C ASP A 137 0.60 -24.11 11.16
N GLY A 138 -0.72 -24.29 11.13
CA GLY A 138 -1.36 -25.57 10.86
C GLY A 138 -1.41 -25.91 9.37
N ASP A 139 -1.76 -27.16 9.03
CA ASP A 139 -1.95 -27.66 7.64
C ASP A 139 -3.11 -26.96 6.86
N SER A 140 -3.56 -25.78 7.30
CA SER A 140 -4.72 -25.05 6.77
C SER A 140 -4.36 -24.05 5.65
N VAL A 141 -3.19 -24.18 5.02
CA VAL A 141 -2.75 -23.35 3.87
C VAL A 141 -2.67 -24.18 2.61
#